data_AF-A0A662RH02-F1
#
_entry.id   AF-A0A662RH02-F1
#
_cell.length_a   1.000
_cell.length_b   1.000
_cell.length_c   1.000
_cell.angle_alpha   90.00
_cell.angle_beta   90.00
_cell.angle_gamma   90.00
#
_symmetry.space_group_name_H-M   'P 1'
#
loop_
_entity.id
_entity.type
_entity.pdbx_description
1 polymer ?
#
loop_
_entity_poly.entity_id
_entity_poly.type
_entity_poly.pdbx_seq_one_letter_code
_entity_poly.pdbx_strand_id
1 'polypeptide(L)'
;MKKRNGIVDFTGTFRNSMADIKEGSKLVFAGSVSVCTPFVELLAYAVRDRGFDMLYVPRTDAKEARKIKKIENIGYSVVDEKGDPGDPDVVVVLGGLAMPKFGCSPDEVLRLIEDISGKKRPKIIGVNFMNVFELAGWDKKINFDTVIEGSLVK
;
A
#
# COMPACT_ATOMS: atom_id res chain seq x y z
N MET A 1 -2.16 21.43 2.65
CA MET A 1 -1.09 20.41 2.61
C MET A 1 0.27 21.10 2.60
N LYS A 2 1.19 20.70 3.49
CA LYS A 2 2.56 21.23 3.49
C LYS A 2 3.30 20.62 2.29
N LYS A 3 3.84 21.42 1.37
CA LYS A 3 4.70 20.91 0.29
C LYS A 3 5.93 20.27 0.92
N ARG A 4 6.23 19.04 0.51
CA ARG A 4 7.36 18.24 0.94
C ARG A 4 8.11 17.77 -0.31
N ASN A 5 9.43 17.80 -0.30
CA ASN A 5 10.27 17.70 -1.48
C ASN A 5 11.10 16.40 -1.48
N GLY A 6 10.91 15.60 -2.52
CA GLY A 6 11.76 14.44 -2.81
C GLY A 6 11.42 13.17 -2.03
N ILE A 7 12.27 12.15 -2.20
CA ILE A 7 12.01 10.78 -1.76
C ILE A 7 12.04 10.61 -0.23
N VAL A 8 12.89 11.39 0.45
CA VAL A 8 13.02 11.39 1.91
C VAL A 8 11.70 11.82 2.55
N ASP A 9 11.12 12.87 1.99
CA ASP A 9 9.85 13.41 2.45
C ASP A 9 8.66 12.51 2.11
N PHE A 10 8.67 11.87 0.93
CA PHE A 10 7.66 10.89 0.56
C PHE A 10 7.66 9.68 1.52
N THR A 11 8.82 9.06 1.72
CA THR A 11 8.97 7.90 2.63
C THR A 11 8.77 8.28 4.09
N GLY A 12 9.20 9.48 4.51
CA GLY A 12 8.93 10.03 5.84
C GLY A 12 7.45 10.30 6.07
N THR A 13 6.72 10.76 5.05
CA THR A 13 5.26 10.94 5.12
C THR A 13 4.55 9.61 5.34
N PHE A 14 4.91 8.59 4.57
CA PHE A 14 4.37 7.24 4.74
C PHE A 14 4.68 6.68 6.13
N ARG A 15 5.93 6.80 6.58
CA ARG A 15 6.31 6.39 7.93
C ARG A 15 5.46 7.08 9.01
N ASN A 16 5.25 8.38 8.89
CA ASN A 16 4.47 9.16 9.85
C ASN A 16 2.98 8.78 9.85
N SER A 17 2.42 8.37 8.71
CA SER A 17 1.04 7.82 8.67
C SER A 17 0.88 6.50 9.42
N MET A 18 1.97 5.85 9.80
CA MET A 18 2.02 4.60 10.57
C MET A 18 2.49 4.80 12.02
N ALA A 19 2.54 6.04 12.52
CA ALA A 19 3.11 6.34 13.85
C ALA A 19 2.29 5.73 15.01
N ASP A 20 0.98 5.64 14.83
CA ASP A 20 -0.03 5.09 15.76
C ASP A 20 -0.18 3.56 15.68
N ILE A 21 0.44 2.91 14.70
CA ILE A 21 0.34 1.46 14.49
C ILE A 21 1.32 0.72 15.41
N LYS A 22 0.89 -0.38 16.03
CA LYS A 22 1.75 -1.15 16.92
C LYS A 22 2.88 -1.84 16.15
N GLU A 23 4.10 -1.87 16.69
CA GLU A 23 5.18 -2.68 16.10
C GLU A 23 4.79 -4.16 16.01
N GLY A 24 5.28 -4.84 14.97
CA GLY A 24 4.88 -6.23 14.68
C GLY A 24 3.50 -6.40 14.05
N SER A 25 2.74 -5.32 13.85
CA SER A 25 1.45 -5.36 13.16
C SER A 25 1.52 -5.85 11.71
N LYS A 26 0.39 -6.33 11.19
CA LYS A 26 0.27 -6.81 9.81
C LYS A 26 -0.10 -5.69 8.85
N LEU A 27 0.66 -5.57 7.77
CA LEU A 27 0.54 -4.53 6.75
C LEU A 27 0.40 -5.17 5.36
N VAL A 28 -0.73 -4.93 4.71
CA VAL A 28 -1.04 -5.50 3.39
C VAL A 28 -1.01 -4.40 2.34
N PHE A 29 -0.18 -4.56 1.32
CA PHE A 29 -0.13 -3.67 0.16
C PHE A 29 -0.93 -4.26 -1.00
N ALA A 30 -1.88 -3.50 -1.56
CA ALA A 30 -2.61 -3.87 -2.77
C ALA A 30 -2.19 -2.96 -3.92
N GLY A 31 -1.72 -3.54 -5.03
CA GLY A 31 -1.16 -2.76 -6.12
C GLY A 31 -1.10 -3.50 -7.45
N SER A 32 -1.03 -2.74 -8.56
CA SER A 32 -0.84 -3.31 -9.89
C SER A 32 0.52 -4.02 -10.01
N VAL A 33 0.50 -5.23 -10.56
CA VAL A 33 1.71 -6.04 -10.84
C VAL A 33 2.67 -5.40 -11.83
N SER A 34 2.22 -4.39 -12.59
CA SER A 34 3.02 -3.77 -13.66
C SER A 34 3.94 -2.67 -13.15
N VAL A 35 3.49 -1.88 -12.17
CA VAL A 35 4.18 -0.65 -11.77
C VAL A 35 4.29 -0.46 -10.26
N CYS A 36 3.46 -1.13 -9.45
CA CYS A 36 3.40 -0.85 -8.02
C CYS A 36 4.47 -1.59 -7.21
N THR A 37 4.97 -2.74 -7.66
CA THR A 37 5.90 -3.57 -6.89
C THR A 37 7.14 -2.81 -6.38
N PRO A 38 7.84 -1.99 -7.20
CA PRO A 38 8.97 -1.20 -6.70
C PRO A 38 8.59 -0.18 -5.63
N PHE A 39 7.37 0.39 -5.70
CA PHE A 39 6.89 1.30 -4.66
C PHE A 39 6.52 0.57 -3.39
N VAL A 40 5.93 -0.63 -3.48
CA VAL A 40 5.67 -1.49 -2.32
C VAL A 40 6.97 -1.80 -1.58
N GLU A 41 8.04 -2.15 -2.30
CA GLU A 41 9.36 -2.44 -1.74
C GLU A 41 10.01 -1.19 -1.10
N LEU A 42 9.91 -0.03 -1.76
CA LEU A 42 10.35 1.25 -1.21
C LEU A 42 9.63 1.61 0.09
N LEU A 43 8.30 1.47 0.11
CA LEU A 43 7.48 1.79 1.28
C LEU A 43 7.72 0.80 2.42
N ALA A 44 7.91 -0.48 2.11
CA ALA A 44 8.34 -1.49 3.09
C ALA A 44 9.68 -1.12 3.73
N TYR A 45 10.65 -0.65 2.94
CA TYR A 45 11.93 -0.16 3.45
C TYR A 45 11.79 1.07 4.36
N ALA A 46 10.81 1.96 4.10
CA ALA A 46 10.56 3.15 4.91
C ALA A 46 10.12 2.82 6.37
N VAL A 47 9.59 1.62 6.59
CA VAL A 47 9.12 1.12 7.90
C VAL A 47 9.91 -0.10 8.39
N ARG A 48 11.10 -0.35 7.84
CA ARG A 48 11.95 -1.53 8.09
C ARG A 48 12.25 -1.88 9.55
N ASP A 49 12.29 -0.88 10.42
CA ASP A 49 12.62 -1.00 11.84
C ASP A 49 11.39 -1.25 12.73
N ARG A 50 10.18 -1.28 12.16
CA ARG A 50 8.92 -1.48 12.90
C ARG A 50 8.53 -2.95 13.09
N GLY A 51 9.28 -3.87 12.48
CA GLY A 51 9.05 -5.31 12.58
C GLY A 51 7.71 -5.79 12.00
N PHE A 52 7.06 -5.01 11.12
CA PHE A 52 5.77 -5.38 10.54
C PHE A 52 5.82 -6.68 9.74
N ASP A 53 4.74 -7.46 9.83
CA ASP A 53 4.46 -8.57 8.91
C ASP A 53 3.87 -7.99 7.62
N MET A 54 4.64 -7.98 6.54
CA MET A 54 4.33 -7.24 5.32
C MET A 54 4.00 -8.19 4.17
N LEU A 55 2.84 -7.99 3.55
CA LEU A 55 2.39 -8.77 2.39
C LEU A 55 2.04 -7.86 1.22
N TYR A 56 2.28 -8.36 0.02
CA TYR A 56 1.81 -7.78 -1.23
C TYR A 56 0.70 -8.65 -1.81
N VAL A 57 -0.48 -8.07 -2.00
CA VAL A 57 -1.60 -8.62 -2.75
C VAL A 57 -1.56 -8.06 -4.18
N PRO A 58 -1.26 -8.90 -5.18
CA PRO A 58 -1.28 -8.46 -6.57
C PRO A 58 -2.71 -8.18 -7.03
N ARG A 59 -2.96 -6.95 -7.50
CA ARG A 59 -4.30 -6.47 -7.85
C ARG A 59 -5.24 -6.56 -6.65
N THR A 60 -6.26 -7.42 -6.73
CA THR A 60 -7.25 -7.70 -5.70
C THR A 60 -7.36 -9.19 -5.39
N ASP A 61 -6.33 -9.98 -5.74
CA ASP A 61 -6.34 -11.43 -5.53
C ASP A 61 -5.61 -11.82 -4.25
N ALA A 62 -6.37 -11.92 -3.15
CA ALA A 62 -5.84 -12.31 -1.83
C ALA A 62 -5.16 -13.70 -1.84
N LYS A 63 -5.55 -14.61 -2.74
CA LYS A 63 -4.96 -15.97 -2.81
C LYS A 63 -3.54 -15.95 -3.36
N GLU A 64 -3.17 -14.87 -4.03
CA GLU A 64 -1.84 -14.64 -4.58
C GLU A 64 -0.99 -13.70 -3.71
N ALA A 65 -1.40 -13.45 -2.46
CA ALA A 65 -0.60 -12.71 -1.50
C ALA A 65 0.82 -13.30 -1.35
N ARG A 66 1.82 -12.43 -1.45
CA ARG A 66 3.24 -12.76 -1.31
C ARG A 66 3.88 -12.00 -0.15
N LYS A 67 4.80 -12.63 0.56
CA LYS A 67 5.53 -11.96 1.64
C LYS A 67 6.49 -10.91 1.08
N ILE A 68 6.73 -9.88 1.87
CA ILE A 68 7.77 -8.88 1.63
C ILE A 68 8.85 -9.09 2.68
N LYS A 69 10.08 -9.35 2.25
CA LYS A 69 11.20 -9.66 3.15
C LYS A 69 12.39 -8.77 2.89
N LYS A 70 13.16 -8.51 3.93
CA LYS A 70 14.51 -7.96 3.79
C LYS A 70 15.41 -9.03 3.18
N ILE A 71 16.03 -8.71 2.06
CA ILE A 71 17.07 -9.49 1.41
C ILE A 71 18.40 -8.78 1.62
N GLU A 72 19.38 -9.52 2.14
CA GLU A 72 20.70 -8.99 2.45
C GLU A 72 21.37 -8.40 1.20
N ASN A 73 21.99 -7.23 1.33
CA ASN A 73 22.64 -6.48 0.26
C ASN A 73 21.74 -6.06 -0.93
N ILE A 74 20.42 -6.27 -0.86
CA ILE A 74 19.46 -5.85 -1.90
C ILE A 74 18.48 -4.80 -1.36
N GLY A 75 17.82 -5.07 -0.23
CA GLY A 75 16.77 -4.20 0.31
C GLY A 75 15.55 -5.00 0.75
N TYR A 76 14.35 -4.44 0.60
CA TYR A 76 13.11 -5.21 0.75
C TYR A 76 12.64 -5.67 -0.62
N SER A 77 12.17 -6.91 -0.70
CA SER A 77 11.66 -7.49 -1.94
C SER A 77 10.36 -8.24 -1.69
N VAL A 78 9.45 -8.16 -2.65
CA VAL A 78 8.36 -9.14 -2.74
C VAL A 78 8.99 -10.47 -3.16
N VAL A 79 8.83 -11.51 -2.34
CA VAL A 79 9.41 -12.83 -2.61
C VAL A 79 8.33 -13.80 -3.06
N ASP A 80 8.70 -14.85 -3.81
CA ASP A 80 7.78 -15.92 -4.18
C ASP A 80 7.53 -16.89 -3.03
N GLU A 81 7.01 -16.36 -1.92
CA GLU A 81 6.54 -17.10 -0.76
C GLU A 81 5.14 -16.61 -0.44
N LYS A 82 4.16 -17.53 -0.47
CA LYS A 82 2.78 -17.20 -0.10
C LYS A 82 2.69 -16.75 1.36
N GLY A 83 1.77 -15.84 1.62
CA GLY A 83 1.42 -15.42 2.97
C GLY A 83 -0.08 -15.23 3.12
N ASP A 84 -0.54 -15.13 4.36
CA ASP A 84 -1.96 -14.92 4.68
C ASP A 84 -2.24 -13.42 4.90
N PRO A 85 -3.01 -12.77 3.99
CA PRO A 85 -3.35 -11.35 4.11
C PRO A 85 -4.48 -11.08 5.12
N GLY A 86 -5.09 -12.11 5.72
CA GLY A 86 -6.21 -11.95 6.64
C GLY A 86 -5.87 -11.20 7.93
N ASP A 87 -6.87 -10.53 8.50
CA ASP A 87 -6.77 -9.73 9.72
C ASP A 87 -5.65 -8.65 9.71
N PRO A 88 -5.53 -7.81 8.65
CA PRO A 88 -4.50 -6.77 8.63
C PRO A 88 -4.84 -5.66 9.62
N ASP A 89 -3.80 -5.04 10.20
CA ASP A 89 -3.97 -3.78 10.94
C ASP A 89 -4.08 -2.59 9.97
N VAL A 90 -3.43 -2.70 8.80
CA VAL A 90 -3.36 -1.65 7.80
C VAL A 90 -3.39 -2.23 6.39
N VAL A 91 -4.16 -1.60 5.51
CA VAL A 91 -4.16 -1.86 4.06
C VAL A 91 -3.66 -0.63 3.31
N VAL A 92 -2.63 -0.79 2.49
CA VAL A 92 -2.07 0.25 1.63
C VAL A 92 -2.53 0.01 0.19
N VAL A 93 -3.35 0.92 -0.35
CA VAL A 93 -3.86 0.84 -1.72
C VAL A 93 -3.01 1.73 -2.62
N LEU A 94 -2.44 1.15 -3.67
CA LEU A 94 -1.53 1.85 -4.59
C LEU A 94 -2.27 2.36 -5.82
N GLY A 95 -1.97 3.59 -6.23
CA GLY A 95 -2.62 4.31 -7.33
C GLY A 95 -2.66 3.59 -8.68
N GLY A 96 -1.71 2.68 -8.94
CA GLY A 96 -1.72 1.87 -10.16
C GLY A 96 -2.98 1.00 -10.31
N LEU A 97 -3.71 0.73 -9.22
CA LEU A 97 -5.01 0.05 -9.27
C LEU A 97 -6.14 0.91 -9.83
N ALA A 98 -6.00 2.24 -9.80
CA ALA A 98 -6.99 3.18 -10.34
C ALA A 98 -6.72 3.54 -11.81
N MET A 99 -5.64 3.03 -12.40
CA MET A 99 -5.27 3.33 -13.79
C MET A 99 -6.11 2.52 -14.79
N PRO A 100 -6.65 3.13 -15.87
CA PRO A 100 -7.55 2.45 -16.80
C PRO A 100 -7.02 1.15 -17.44
N LYS A 101 -5.71 1.05 -17.68
CA LYS A 101 -5.09 -0.08 -18.41
C LYS A 101 -4.70 -1.26 -17.51
N PHE A 102 -4.43 -0.99 -16.23
CA PHE A 102 -3.81 -1.96 -15.31
C PHE A 102 -4.61 -2.18 -14.03
N GLY A 103 -5.66 -1.37 -13.86
CA GLY A 103 -6.42 -1.25 -12.64
C GLY A 103 -7.53 -2.26 -12.49
N CYS A 104 -8.12 -2.23 -11.30
CA CYS A 104 -9.39 -2.87 -10.98
C CYS A 104 -10.44 -1.78 -10.73
N SER A 105 -11.68 -2.16 -10.46
CA SER A 105 -12.69 -1.23 -9.96
C SER A 105 -12.47 -0.93 -8.46
N PRO A 106 -12.88 0.26 -7.98
CA PRO A 106 -12.84 0.55 -6.55
C PRO A 106 -13.68 -0.44 -5.73
N ASP A 107 -14.76 -0.99 -6.30
CA ASP A 107 -15.60 -2.00 -5.64
C ASP A 107 -14.86 -3.33 -5.45
N GLU A 108 -13.97 -3.71 -6.36
CA GLU A 108 -13.10 -4.88 -6.16
C GLU A 108 -12.08 -4.65 -5.05
N VAL A 109 -11.56 -3.42 -4.90
CA VAL A 109 -10.66 -3.08 -3.79
C VAL A 109 -11.42 -3.09 -2.46
N LEU A 110 -12.64 -2.55 -2.43
CA LEU A 110 -13.48 -2.60 -1.23
C LEU A 110 -13.82 -4.04 -0.85
N ARG A 111 -14.17 -4.89 -1.82
CA ARG A 111 -14.38 -6.32 -1.60
C ARG A 111 -13.13 -7.01 -1.07
N LEU A 112 -11.95 -6.75 -1.66
CA LEU A 112 -10.69 -7.28 -1.12
C LEU A 112 -10.52 -6.89 0.35
N ILE A 113 -10.70 -5.60 0.67
CA ILE A 113 -10.53 -5.09 2.03
C ILE A 113 -11.52 -5.77 2.96
N GLU A 114 -12.78 -5.92 2.58
CA GLU A 114 -13.80 -6.63 3.35
C GLU A 114 -13.44 -8.10 3.57
N ASP A 115 -13.05 -8.81 2.50
CA ASP A 115 -12.74 -10.24 2.53
C ASP A 115 -11.54 -10.59 3.42
N ILE A 116 -10.53 -9.71 3.45
CA ILE A 116 -9.35 -9.91 4.32
C ILE A 116 -9.53 -9.28 5.70
N SER A 117 -10.53 -8.43 5.90
CA SER A 117 -10.76 -7.78 7.19
C SER A 117 -11.32 -8.77 8.19
N GLY A 118 -10.73 -8.76 9.38
CA GLY A 118 -11.24 -9.48 10.52
C GLY A 118 -12.39 -8.77 11.23
N LYS A 119 -12.41 -8.95 12.55
CA LYS A 119 -13.33 -8.25 13.46
C LYS A 119 -13.12 -6.75 13.54
N LYS A 120 -11.98 -6.23 13.06
CA LYS A 120 -11.59 -4.82 13.14
C LYS A 120 -11.35 -4.27 11.74
N ARG A 121 -11.83 -3.05 11.48
CA ARG A 121 -11.53 -2.34 10.25
C ARG A 121 -10.04 -1.95 10.25
N PRO A 122 -9.26 -2.33 9.23
CA PRO A 122 -7.89 -1.87 9.10
C PRO A 122 -7.86 -0.35 8.83
N LYS A 123 -6.74 0.28 9.14
CA LYS A 123 -6.43 1.61 8.62
C LYS A 123 -6.19 1.51 7.11
N ILE A 124 -6.85 2.33 6.30
CA ILE A 124 -6.74 2.31 4.84
C ILE A 124 -5.92 3.51 4.39
N ILE A 125 -4.74 3.26 3.82
CA ILE A 125 -3.84 4.30 3.33
C ILE A 125 -3.76 4.25 1.81
N GLY A 126 -4.11 5.34 1.15
CA GLY A 126 -3.93 5.50 -0.29
C GLY A 126 -2.54 6.08 -0.58
N VAL A 127 -1.77 5.46 -1.49
CA VAL A 127 -0.53 6.04 -1.99
C VAL A 127 -0.59 6.12 -3.50
N ASN A 128 -0.52 7.33 -4.06
CA ASN A 128 -0.70 7.52 -5.49
C ASN A 128 0.14 8.69 -6.03
N PHE A 129 0.17 8.78 -7.36
CA PHE A 129 0.91 9.81 -8.07
C PHE A 129 0.03 10.44 -9.15
N MET A 130 0.28 11.73 -9.40
CA MET A 130 -0.38 12.50 -10.46
C MET A 130 -1.91 12.53 -10.30
N ASN A 131 -2.37 12.55 -9.05
CA ASN A 131 -3.77 12.69 -8.63
C ASN A 131 -4.71 11.60 -9.17
N VAL A 132 -4.20 10.38 -9.40
CA VAL A 132 -4.96 9.32 -10.07
C VAL A 132 -6.19 8.88 -9.27
N PHE A 133 -6.16 8.93 -7.94
CA PHE A 133 -7.34 8.59 -7.14
C PHE A 133 -8.48 9.60 -7.31
N GLU A 134 -8.18 10.91 -7.28
CA GLU A 134 -9.20 11.94 -7.49
C GLU A 134 -9.73 11.90 -8.94
N LEU A 135 -8.83 11.79 -9.93
CA LEU A 135 -9.20 11.71 -11.35
C LEU A 135 -10.07 10.48 -11.66
N ALA A 136 -9.86 9.36 -10.95
CA ALA A 136 -10.67 8.17 -11.07
C ALA A 136 -11.92 8.17 -10.14
N GLY A 137 -12.08 9.18 -9.29
CA GLY A 137 -13.17 9.29 -8.31
C GLY A 137 -13.12 8.25 -7.18
N TRP A 138 -11.93 7.73 -6.86
CA TRP A 138 -11.72 6.73 -5.80
C TRP A 138 -11.74 7.35 -4.41
N ASP A 139 -11.29 8.59 -4.28
CA ASP A 139 -11.35 9.40 -3.06
C ASP A 139 -12.78 9.55 -2.52
N LYS A 140 -13.79 9.46 -3.39
CA LYS A 140 -15.22 9.52 -3.04
C LYS A 140 -15.85 8.17 -2.74
N LYS A 141 -15.17 7.07 -3.08
CA LYS A 141 -15.69 5.70 -2.98
C LYS A 141 -15.01 4.90 -1.87
N ILE A 142 -13.70 5.05 -1.72
CA ILE A 142 -12.91 4.38 -0.70
C ILE A 142 -12.68 5.37 0.43
N ASN A 143 -13.10 4.99 1.64
CA ASN A 143 -12.90 5.80 2.85
C ASN A 143 -11.46 5.66 3.36
N PHE A 144 -10.54 6.34 2.70
CA PHE A 144 -9.13 6.41 3.09
C PHE A 144 -8.96 7.19 4.40
N ASP A 145 -8.24 6.60 5.36
CA ASP A 145 -7.81 7.30 6.58
C ASP A 145 -6.70 8.31 6.29
N THR A 146 -5.90 8.04 5.25
CA THR A 146 -4.84 8.93 4.79
C THR A 146 -4.59 8.72 3.31
N VAL A 147 -4.40 9.80 2.56
CA VAL A 147 -3.94 9.75 1.16
C VAL A 147 -2.59 10.47 1.06
N ILE A 148 -1.62 9.79 0.46
CA ILE A 148 -0.28 10.31 0.15
C ILE A 148 -0.20 10.47 -1.36
N GLU A 149 -0.03 11.71 -1.78
CA GLU A 149 0.05 12.13 -3.18
C GLU A 149 1.48 12.55 -3.52
N GLY A 150 2.04 11.96 -4.58
CA GLY A 150 3.31 12.36 -5.17
C GLY A 150 3.12 13.01 -6.53
N SER A 151 3.83 14.12 -6.80
CA SER A 151 3.89 14.70 -8.14
C SER A 151 5.33 14.79 -8.62
N LEU A 152 5.53 14.62 -9.92
CA LEU A 152 6.80 14.89 -10.56
C LEU A 152 6.83 16.36 -10.96
N VAL A 153 7.84 17.08 -10.48
CA VAL A 153 8.11 18.47 -10.87
C VAL A 153 9.22 18.48 -11.92
N LYS A 154 9.11 19.38 -12.89
CA LYS A 154 10.14 19.62 -13.91
C LYS A 154 11.12 20.68 -13.45
#